data_AF-A0A220MJV3-F1
#
_entry.id   AF-A0A220MJV3-F1
#
_cell.length_a   1.000
_cell.length_b   1.000
_cell.length_c   1.000
_cell.angle_alpha   90.00
_cell.angle_beta   90.00
_cell.angle_gamma   90.00
#
_symmetry.space_group_name_H-M   'P 1'
#
loop_
_entity.id
_entity.type
_entity.pdbx_description
1 polymer ?
#
loop_
_entity_poly.entity_id
_entity_poly.type
_entity_poly.pdbx_seq_one_letter_code
_entity_poly.pdbx_strand_id
1 'polypeptide(L)'
;MIPLMKEYRVTSPYGPRKSPITKRDEFHTGIDLVKPAYANIQAFVAGTVVYAYMGQTGTGVGGFGNTVIIKDKDNYLHMYAHLTDYCVSVGQFVAQGQVIGRQGNTGKSAGQHLHFEVRKNGPSFGFGNHVHPVKYVDDFYAKECTQPEKKPVDKVSIEINGKLLPDQGYLKSDVSILPVRAVAEAVGVTPGWCQDNKAVTVNDKQLKVTIEARTSYAPARELAAALCLQVEWDGSTNTVILRG
;
A
#
# COMPACT_ATOMS: atom_id res chain seq x y z
N MET A 1 16.30 11.07 0.55
CA MET A 1 16.03 10.43 -0.74
C MET A 1 16.22 8.94 -0.58
N ILE A 2 15.19 8.14 -0.86
CA ILE A 2 15.23 6.67 -0.78
C ILE A 2 16.33 6.06 -1.67
N PRO A 3 16.90 4.89 -1.32
CA PRO A 3 17.98 4.26 -2.08
C PRO A 3 17.72 4.17 -3.58
N LEU A 4 16.50 3.78 -3.96
CA LEU A 4 16.09 3.65 -5.37
C LEU A 4 16.18 4.97 -6.16
N MET A 5 15.83 6.10 -5.54
CA MET A 5 15.91 7.41 -6.19
C MET A 5 17.35 7.94 -6.24
N LYS A 6 18.26 7.48 -5.36
CA LYS A 6 19.68 7.86 -5.38
C LYS A 6 20.44 7.34 -6.61
N GLU A 7 19.89 6.35 -7.31
CA GLU A 7 20.45 5.87 -8.58
C GLU A 7 20.26 6.85 -9.75
N TYR A 8 19.49 7.92 -9.55
CA TYR A 8 19.23 8.94 -10.55
C TYR A 8 20.06 10.20 -10.24
N ARG A 9 20.53 10.86 -11.31
CA ARG A 9 21.01 12.23 -11.21
C ARG A 9 19.81 13.17 -11.31
N VAL A 10 19.65 14.07 -10.35
CA VAL A 10 18.66 15.14 -10.41
C VAL A 10 19.12 16.19 -11.42
N THR A 11 18.32 16.48 -12.44
CA THR A 11 18.60 17.51 -13.44
C THR A 11 17.77 18.77 -13.26
N SER A 12 16.57 18.66 -12.68
CA SER A 12 15.75 19.81 -12.31
C SER A 12 14.97 19.51 -11.03
N PRO A 13 15.17 20.29 -9.95
CA PRO A 13 14.43 20.10 -8.70
C PRO A 13 12.97 20.59 -8.82
N TYR A 14 12.16 20.21 -7.84
CA TYR A 14 10.81 20.74 -7.64
C TYR A 14 10.84 22.20 -7.17
N GLY A 15 9.90 23.01 -7.64
CA GLY A 15 9.72 24.40 -7.21
C GLY A 15 9.97 25.46 -8.28
N PRO A 16 10.07 26.75 -7.90
CA PRO A 16 10.26 27.85 -8.84
C PRO A 16 11.56 27.71 -9.64
N ARG A 17 11.49 27.88 -10.96
CA ARG A 17 12.65 27.85 -11.85
C ARG A 17 12.44 28.74 -13.08
N LYS A 18 13.53 29.00 -13.82
CA LYS A 18 13.40 29.40 -15.23
C LYS A 18 13.17 28.17 -16.11
N SER A 19 12.12 28.21 -16.91
CA SER A 19 11.76 27.18 -17.86
C SER A 19 12.90 26.92 -18.85
N PRO A 20 13.42 25.69 -18.99
CA PRO A 20 14.44 25.38 -19.98
C PRO A 20 13.90 25.52 -21.42
N ILE A 21 12.59 25.33 -21.59
CA ILE A 21 11.87 25.39 -22.87
C ILE A 21 11.48 26.82 -23.20
N THR A 22 10.75 27.51 -22.30
CA THR A 22 10.15 28.82 -22.61
C THR A 22 10.98 30.01 -22.14
N LYS A 23 12.04 29.79 -21.35
CA LYS A 23 12.91 30.80 -20.70
C LYS A 23 12.20 31.76 -19.74
N ARG A 24 10.90 31.55 -19.48
CA ARG A 24 10.11 32.31 -18.51
C ARG A 24 10.16 31.66 -17.13
N ASP A 25 9.84 32.44 -16.10
CA ASP A 25 9.71 31.90 -14.75
C ASP A 25 8.48 31.00 -14.69
N GLU A 26 8.66 29.79 -14.16
CA GLU A 26 7.62 28.79 -14.02
C GLU A 26 7.80 28.00 -12.71
N PHE A 27 6.72 27.36 -12.26
CA PHE A 27 6.79 26.43 -11.14
C PHE A 27 6.93 25.01 -11.68
N HIS A 28 8.02 24.34 -11.35
CA HIS A 28 8.22 22.94 -11.70
C HIS A 28 7.45 22.04 -10.73
N THR A 29 6.39 21.42 -11.23
CA THR A 29 5.43 20.61 -10.47
C THR A 29 5.95 19.23 -10.07
N GLY A 30 7.13 18.85 -10.57
CA GLY A 30 7.77 17.57 -10.33
C GLY A 30 9.26 17.69 -10.09
N ILE A 31 9.96 16.58 -10.28
CA ILE A 31 11.42 16.49 -10.29
C ILE A 31 11.86 15.75 -11.55
N ASP A 32 12.88 16.29 -12.21
CA ASP A 32 13.46 15.68 -13.41
C ASP A 32 14.69 14.86 -13.00
N LEU A 33 14.64 13.57 -13.34
CA LEU A 33 15.60 12.55 -12.94
C LEU A 33 16.20 11.89 -14.18
N VAL A 34 17.50 11.66 -14.18
CA VAL A 34 18.20 11.03 -15.31
C VAL A 34 19.00 9.82 -14.85
N LYS A 35 18.76 8.71 -15.56
CA LYS A 35 19.61 7.52 -15.67
C LYS A 35 20.25 7.47 -17.07
N PRO A 36 21.18 6.53 -17.34
CA PRO A 36 21.62 6.24 -18.70
C PRO A 36 20.44 6.03 -19.67
N ALA A 37 20.67 6.30 -20.95
CA ALA A 37 19.62 6.24 -21.96
C ALA A 37 18.87 4.90 -21.96
N TYR A 38 17.55 4.96 -22.09
CA TYR A 38 16.63 3.80 -22.12
C TYR A 38 16.66 2.91 -20.87
N ALA A 39 17.22 3.40 -19.77
CA ALA A 39 17.22 2.66 -18.51
C ALA A 39 15.81 2.36 -18.03
N ASN A 40 15.68 1.23 -17.34
CA ASN A 40 14.46 0.83 -16.68
C ASN A 40 14.06 1.86 -15.61
N ILE A 41 12.79 2.27 -15.66
CA ILE A 41 12.13 3.06 -14.63
C ILE A 41 11.39 2.10 -13.72
N GLN A 42 11.69 2.21 -12.44
CA GLN A 42 11.10 1.39 -11.39
C GLN A 42 10.10 2.21 -10.59
N ALA A 43 9.05 1.57 -10.09
CA ALA A 43 8.10 2.20 -9.18
C ALA A 43 8.80 2.60 -7.87
N PHE A 44 8.74 3.89 -7.53
CA PHE A 44 9.29 4.43 -6.27
C PHE A 44 8.45 4.05 -5.05
N VAL A 45 7.17 3.72 -5.26
CA VAL A 45 6.25 3.22 -4.23
C VAL A 45 5.45 2.03 -4.74
N ALA A 46 5.05 1.15 -3.82
CA ALA A 46 4.06 0.13 -4.12
C ALA A 46 2.67 0.75 -4.24
N GLY A 47 1.82 0.18 -5.10
CA GLY A 47 0.47 0.68 -5.30
C GLY A 47 -0.24 0.08 -6.50
N THR A 48 -1.38 0.67 -6.85
CA THR A 48 -2.18 0.24 -8.01
C THR A 48 -2.03 1.23 -9.15
N VAL A 49 -1.76 0.73 -10.35
CA VAL A 49 -1.71 1.55 -11.57
C VAL A 49 -3.11 2.07 -11.89
N VAL A 50 -3.27 3.38 -11.96
CA VAL A 50 -4.54 4.06 -12.29
C VAL A 50 -4.50 4.75 -13.66
N TYR A 51 -3.34 4.84 -14.28
CA TYR A 51 -3.16 5.35 -15.65
C TYR A 51 -1.91 4.73 -16.27
N ALA A 52 -1.98 4.31 -17.53
CA ALA A 52 -0.84 3.77 -18.28
C ALA A 52 -1.04 3.97 -19.80
N TYR A 53 -0.98 5.23 -20.23
CA TYR A 53 -1.29 5.63 -21.62
C TYR A 53 -0.49 6.87 -22.06
N MET A 54 -0.58 7.21 -23.34
CA MET A 54 -0.16 8.51 -23.85
C MET A 54 -1.03 9.62 -23.23
N GLY A 55 -0.39 10.62 -22.64
CA GLY A 55 -1.03 11.72 -21.93
C GLY A 55 -1.96 12.55 -22.81
N GLN A 56 -3.25 12.58 -22.46
CA GLN A 56 -4.29 13.26 -23.21
C GLN A 56 -4.57 14.67 -22.69
N THR A 57 -4.70 15.65 -23.60
CA THR A 57 -5.09 17.02 -23.25
C THR A 57 -6.43 17.06 -22.51
N GLY A 58 -6.55 17.91 -21.48
CA GLY A 58 -7.77 18.03 -20.66
C GLY A 58 -7.89 17.04 -19.51
N THR A 59 -7.02 16.02 -19.42
CA THR A 59 -7.06 15.00 -18.35
C THR A 59 -6.13 15.28 -17.18
N GLY A 60 -5.35 16.37 -17.24
CA GLY A 60 -4.30 16.67 -16.26
C GLY A 60 -2.97 15.94 -16.48
N VAL A 61 -2.88 15.11 -17.53
CA VAL A 61 -1.62 14.50 -18.02
C VAL A 61 -1.30 14.89 -19.47
N GLY A 62 -1.98 15.89 -20.01
CA GLY A 62 -1.72 16.38 -21.37
C GLY A 62 -0.30 16.94 -21.52
N GLY A 63 0.41 16.51 -22.55
CA GLY A 63 1.79 16.95 -22.83
C GLY A 63 2.89 16.19 -22.08
N PHE A 64 2.54 15.28 -21.16
CA PHE A 64 3.52 14.46 -20.42
C PHE A 64 4.01 13.21 -21.19
N GLY A 65 3.50 12.98 -22.40
CA GLY A 65 3.90 11.82 -23.21
C GLY A 65 3.38 10.50 -22.64
N ASN A 66 4.09 9.40 -22.88
CA ASN A 66 3.74 8.12 -22.27
C ASN A 66 3.91 8.22 -20.76
N THR A 67 2.81 7.97 -20.04
CA THR A 67 2.70 8.25 -18.61
C THR A 67 2.13 7.04 -17.88
N VAL A 68 2.76 6.69 -16.77
CA VAL A 68 2.23 5.73 -15.78
C VAL A 68 1.91 6.48 -14.50
N ILE A 69 0.73 6.25 -13.91
CA ILE A 69 0.36 6.78 -12.60
C ILE A 69 0.04 5.62 -11.67
N ILE A 70 0.70 5.60 -10.52
CA ILE A 70 0.48 4.64 -9.44
C ILE A 70 -0.20 5.37 -8.28
N LYS A 71 -1.32 4.82 -7.79
CA LYS A 71 -1.95 5.26 -6.55
C LYS A 71 -1.42 4.44 -5.38
N ASP A 72 -0.84 5.10 -4.39
CA ASP A 72 -0.33 4.45 -3.18
C ASP A 72 -1.44 4.17 -2.15
N LYS A 73 -1.05 3.59 -1.01
CA LYS A 73 -1.94 3.28 0.12
C LYS A 73 -2.53 4.51 0.81
N ASP A 74 -1.89 5.67 0.70
CA ASP A 74 -2.31 6.94 1.31
C ASP A 74 -3.15 7.78 0.33
N ASN A 75 -3.54 7.20 -0.82
CA ASN A 75 -4.29 7.82 -1.93
C ASN A 75 -3.56 9.01 -2.60
N TYR A 76 -2.24 9.01 -2.62
CA TYR A 76 -1.47 9.91 -3.48
C TYR A 76 -1.16 9.24 -4.82
N LEU A 77 -1.07 10.07 -5.84
CA LEU A 77 -0.77 9.68 -7.22
C LEU A 77 0.69 9.97 -7.52
N HIS A 78 1.40 8.94 -7.96
CA HIS A 78 2.82 8.96 -8.33
C HIS A 78 2.89 8.86 -9.84
N MET A 79 3.20 9.97 -10.50
CA MET A 79 3.22 10.07 -11.96
C MET A 79 4.64 9.94 -12.50
N TYR A 80 4.82 9.06 -13.47
CA TYR A 80 6.06 8.80 -14.18
C TYR A 80 5.83 9.15 -15.65
N ALA A 81 6.43 10.25 -16.11
CA ALA A 81 6.17 10.84 -17.41
C ALA A 81 7.39 10.81 -18.34
N HIS A 82 7.16 11.18 -19.61
CA HIS A 82 8.13 11.19 -20.71
C HIS A 82 8.72 9.83 -21.05
N LEU A 83 8.07 8.73 -20.64
CA LEU A 83 8.57 7.37 -20.87
C LEU A 83 8.68 7.09 -22.37
N THR A 84 9.63 6.23 -22.78
CA THR A 84 9.64 5.76 -24.17
C THR A 84 8.58 4.68 -24.35
N ASP A 85 8.39 3.84 -23.33
CA ASP A 85 7.36 2.81 -23.25
C ASP A 85 7.09 2.43 -21.78
N TYR A 86 6.05 1.62 -21.58
CA TYR A 86 5.61 1.10 -20.28
C TYR A 86 5.18 -0.36 -20.42
N CYS A 87 5.32 -1.12 -19.34
CA CYS A 87 5.08 -2.57 -19.30
C CYS A 87 4.06 -2.96 -18.22
N VAL A 88 3.15 -2.04 -17.88
CA VAL A 88 2.10 -2.22 -16.87
C VAL A 88 0.74 -1.79 -17.42
N SER A 89 -0.32 -2.33 -16.81
CA SER A 89 -1.71 -2.07 -17.21
C SER A 89 -2.51 -1.43 -16.08
N VAL A 90 -3.54 -0.65 -16.41
CA VAL A 90 -4.45 -0.08 -15.42
C VAL A 90 -5.12 -1.20 -14.60
N GLY A 91 -5.19 -1.01 -13.28
CA GLY A 91 -5.68 -1.99 -12.31
C GLY A 91 -4.60 -2.93 -11.77
N GLN A 92 -3.42 -2.98 -12.40
CA GLN A 92 -2.30 -3.81 -11.92
C GLN A 92 -1.75 -3.26 -10.60
N PHE A 93 -1.54 -4.15 -9.63
CA PHE A 93 -0.73 -3.84 -8.47
C PHE A 93 0.76 -3.99 -8.81
N VAL A 94 1.56 -3.03 -8.39
CA VAL A 94 3.02 -3.02 -8.59
C VAL A 94 3.72 -2.86 -7.25
N ALA A 95 4.79 -3.62 -7.06
CA ALA A 95 5.66 -3.49 -5.90
C ALA A 95 6.66 -2.34 -6.09
N GLN A 96 7.19 -1.80 -4.98
CA GLN A 96 8.36 -0.91 -5.04
C GLN A 96 9.50 -1.62 -5.78
N GLY A 97 10.21 -0.90 -6.65
CA GLY A 97 11.35 -1.44 -7.39
C GLY A 97 10.95 -2.27 -8.62
N GLN A 98 9.66 -2.58 -8.79
CA GLN A 98 9.18 -3.24 -10.00
C GLN A 98 9.35 -2.30 -11.20
N VAL A 99 9.86 -2.84 -12.32
CA VAL A 99 9.98 -2.10 -13.57
C VAL A 99 8.59 -1.80 -14.13
N ILE A 100 8.34 -0.53 -14.47
CA ILE A 100 7.06 -0.05 -15.00
C ILE A 100 7.17 0.53 -16.41
N GLY A 101 8.38 0.83 -16.87
CA GLY A 101 8.65 1.36 -18.20
C GLY A 101 10.12 1.73 -18.36
N ARG A 102 10.43 2.52 -19.40
CA ARG A 102 11.81 2.94 -19.70
C ARG A 102 11.91 4.44 -19.91
N GLN A 103 13.05 5.01 -19.53
CA GLN A 103 13.34 6.43 -19.65
C GLN A 103 13.27 6.87 -21.12
N GLY A 104 12.53 7.93 -21.40
CA GLY A 104 12.32 8.43 -22.75
C GLY A 104 12.38 9.95 -22.85
N ASN A 105 11.80 10.43 -23.95
CA ASN A 105 11.69 11.85 -24.28
C ASN A 105 10.34 12.13 -24.98
N THR A 106 9.28 11.40 -24.62
CA THR A 106 7.97 11.56 -25.28
C THR A 106 7.20 12.76 -24.72
N GLY A 107 6.30 13.34 -25.52
CA GLY A 107 5.55 14.53 -25.12
C GLY A 107 6.40 15.81 -25.18
N LYS A 108 6.07 16.79 -24.33
CA LYS A 108 6.75 18.08 -24.26
C LYS A 108 7.95 17.99 -23.32
N SER A 109 9.08 17.52 -23.85
CA SER A 109 10.33 17.33 -23.11
C SER A 109 11.52 17.91 -23.87
N ALA A 110 12.50 18.46 -23.13
CA ALA A 110 13.70 19.07 -23.70
C ALA A 110 14.84 18.07 -23.96
N GLY A 111 14.73 16.84 -23.45
CA GLY A 111 15.77 15.82 -23.55
C GLY A 111 15.41 14.56 -22.76
N GLN A 112 16.21 13.50 -22.88
CA GLN A 112 15.87 12.21 -22.27
C GLN A 112 15.96 12.28 -20.73
N HIS A 113 14.83 12.11 -20.06
CA HIS A 113 14.72 12.09 -18.59
C HIS A 113 13.40 11.46 -18.14
N LEU A 114 13.31 11.13 -16.85
CA LEU A 114 12.06 10.86 -16.16
C LEU A 114 11.57 12.14 -15.50
N HIS A 115 10.34 12.56 -15.81
CA HIS A 115 9.64 13.56 -15.01
C HIS A 115 8.75 12.85 -13.98
N PHE A 116 9.02 13.09 -12.71
CA PHE A 116 8.32 12.45 -11.59
C PHE A 116 7.53 13.46 -10.77
N GLU A 117 6.25 13.20 -10.56
CA GLU A 117 5.40 14.01 -9.68
C GLU A 117 4.72 13.16 -8.62
N VAL A 118 4.43 13.81 -7.49
CA VAL A 118 3.48 13.29 -6.51
C VAL A 118 2.33 14.29 -6.39
N ARG A 119 1.10 13.80 -6.54
CA ARG A 119 -0.13 14.59 -6.52
C ARG A 119 -1.11 14.03 -5.50
N LYS A 120 -1.90 14.88 -4.86
CA LYS A 120 -3.08 14.43 -4.13
C LYS A 120 -4.11 13.91 -5.13
N ASN A 121 -4.72 12.75 -4.86
CA ASN A 121 -5.78 12.24 -5.73
C ASN A 121 -6.95 13.23 -5.84
N GLY A 122 -7.58 13.28 -7.01
CA GLY A 122 -8.65 14.22 -7.33
C GLY A 122 -8.96 14.23 -8.82
N PRO A 123 -9.87 15.11 -9.27
CA PRO A 123 -10.18 15.28 -10.69
C PRO A 123 -8.92 15.51 -11.52
N SER A 124 -8.95 15.08 -12.79
CA SER A 124 -7.83 15.23 -13.73
C SER A 124 -6.50 14.69 -13.18
N PHE A 125 -6.53 13.51 -12.57
CA PHE A 125 -5.39 12.86 -11.94
C PHE A 125 -4.61 13.77 -10.99
N GLY A 126 -5.34 14.56 -10.18
CA GLY A 126 -4.74 15.40 -9.14
C GLY A 126 -3.96 16.61 -9.66
N PHE A 127 -4.10 16.99 -10.93
CA PHE A 127 -3.42 18.14 -11.50
C PHE A 127 -3.70 19.42 -10.69
N GLY A 128 -2.67 20.23 -10.47
CA GLY A 128 -2.71 21.42 -9.61
C GLY A 128 -2.51 21.16 -8.11
N ASN A 129 -2.57 19.90 -7.66
CA ASN A 129 -2.41 19.51 -6.24
C ASN A 129 -1.10 18.76 -5.99
N HIS A 130 0.00 19.32 -6.49
CA HIS A 130 1.33 18.74 -6.41
C HIS A 130 1.94 18.93 -5.01
N VAL A 131 2.75 17.96 -4.59
CA VAL A 131 3.57 18.06 -3.38
C VAL A 131 5.02 17.81 -3.74
N HIS A 132 5.95 18.20 -2.86
CA HIS A 132 7.36 17.95 -3.07
C HIS A 132 7.64 16.44 -3.19
N PRO A 133 8.04 15.91 -4.37
CA PRO A 133 8.05 14.47 -4.62
C PRO A 133 9.03 13.71 -3.72
N VAL A 134 10.27 14.19 -3.62
CA VAL A 134 11.32 13.54 -2.81
C VAL A 134 10.92 13.51 -1.32
N LYS A 135 10.48 14.64 -0.78
CA LYS A 135 10.02 14.74 0.60
C LYS A 135 8.86 13.78 0.87
N TYR A 136 7.87 13.72 -0.02
CA TYR A 136 6.75 12.81 0.15
C TYR A 136 7.21 11.35 0.23
N VAL A 137 8.03 10.91 -0.74
CA VAL A 137 8.51 9.52 -0.78
C VAL A 137 9.38 9.19 0.44
N ASP A 138 10.27 10.11 0.86
CA ASP A 138 11.07 9.92 2.08
C ASP A 138 10.18 9.78 3.33
N ASP A 139 9.20 10.69 3.50
CA ASP A 139 8.26 10.66 4.62
C ASP A 139 7.35 9.42 4.58
N PHE A 140 6.98 8.95 3.38
CA PHE A 140 6.17 7.76 3.16
C PHE A 140 6.88 6.51 3.74
N TYR A 141 8.15 6.32 3.42
CA TYR A 141 8.93 5.19 3.95
C TYR A 141 9.40 5.40 5.39
N ALA A 142 9.66 6.64 5.82
CA ALA A 142 9.94 6.91 7.24
C ALA A 142 8.74 6.48 8.10
N LYS A 143 7.51 6.76 7.66
CA LYS A 143 6.30 6.29 8.33
C LYS A 143 6.22 4.77 8.36
N GLU A 144 6.56 4.07 7.28
CA GLU A 144 6.58 2.60 7.25
C GLU A 144 7.65 2.00 8.16
N CYS A 145 8.85 2.57 8.23
CA CYS A 145 9.89 2.15 9.18
C CYS A 145 9.50 2.42 10.64
N THR A 146 8.67 3.44 10.89
CA THR A 146 8.13 3.75 12.24
C THR A 146 6.79 3.07 12.54
N GLN A 147 6.14 2.46 11.56
CA GLN A 147 5.09 1.49 11.87
C GLN A 147 5.81 0.35 12.60
N PRO A 148 5.34 -0.09 13.77
CA PRO A 148 5.98 -1.21 14.43
C PRO A 148 6.06 -2.34 13.41
N GLU A 149 7.28 -2.84 13.15
CA GLU A 149 7.46 -4.13 12.49
C GLU A 149 6.42 -5.07 13.10
N LYS A 150 5.69 -5.82 12.26
CA LYS A 150 4.96 -6.98 12.77
C LYS A 150 6.01 -7.83 13.48
N LYS A 151 6.08 -7.71 14.82
CA LYS A 151 6.96 -8.52 15.66
C LYS A 151 6.77 -9.97 15.21
N PRO A 152 7.81 -10.80 15.15
CA PRO A 152 7.61 -12.24 15.00
C PRO A 152 6.67 -12.64 16.14
N VAL A 153 5.40 -12.87 15.80
CA VAL A 153 4.40 -13.21 16.78
C VAL A 153 4.44 -14.72 16.87
N ASP A 154 4.65 -15.25 18.07
CA ASP A 154 4.64 -16.70 18.29
C ASP A 154 3.31 -17.23 17.76
N LYS A 155 3.40 -17.98 16.67
CA LYS A 155 2.24 -18.47 15.94
C LYS A 155 1.51 -19.46 16.83
N VAL A 156 0.19 -19.31 16.87
CA VAL A 156 -0.68 -20.18 17.64
C VAL A 156 -1.51 -21.00 16.67
N SER A 157 -1.35 -22.31 16.75
CA SER A 157 -2.20 -23.26 16.03
C SER A 157 -3.59 -23.28 16.67
N ILE A 158 -4.62 -23.54 15.87
CA ILE A 158 -6.00 -23.55 16.35
C ILE A 158 -6.61 -24.91 16.02
N GLU A 159 -7.04 -25.63 17.03
CA GLU A 159 -7.79 -26.87 16.91
C GLU A 159 -9.22 -26.64 17.39
N ILE A 160 -10.21 -27.09 16.61
CA ILE A 160 -11.63 -27.02 16.97
C ILE A 160 -12.21 -28.42 16.82
N ASN A 161 -12.75 -28.99 17.91
CA ASN A 161 -13.36 -30.32 17.94
C ASN A 161 -12.49 -31.42 17.29
N GLY A 162 -11.17 -31.40 17.55
CA GLY A 162 -10.20 -32.36 17.00
C GLY A 162 -9.73 -32.07 15.57
N LYS A 163 -10.16 -30.95 14.96
CA LYS A 163 -9.73 -30.53 13.62
C LYS A 163 -8.87 -29.27 13.69
N LEU A 164 -7.66 -29.35 13.13
CA LEU A 164 -6.79 -28.19 12.97
C LEU A 164 -7.30 -27.24 11.88
N LEU A 165 -7.33 -25.95 12.17
CA LEU A 165 -7.65 -24.91 11.19
C LEU A 165 -6.41 -24.52 10.37
N PRO A 166 -6.61 -24.13 9.09
CA PRO A 166 -5.53 -23.59 8.27
C PRO A 166 -5.09 -22.19 8.73
N ASP A 167 -6.01 -21.43 9.31
CA ASP A 167 -5.74 -20.11 9.89
C ASP A 167 -5.03 -20.24 11.24
N GLN A 168 -4.06 -19.36 11.48
CA GLN A 168 -3.29 -19.31 12.71
C GLN A 168 -3.61 -18.05 13.51
N GLY A 169 -3.63 -18.20 14.82
CA GLY A 169 -3.62 -17.08 15.76
C GLY A 169 -2.19 -16.69 16.12
N TYR A 170 -2.07 -15.88 17.17
CA TYR A 170 -0.78 -15.42 17.65
C TYR A 170 -0.77 -15.14 19.16
N LEU A 171 0.38 -15.21 19.82
CA LEU A 171 0.53 -14.81 21.25
C LEU A 171 0.85 -13.32 21.38
N LYS A 172 0.13 -12.64 22.27
CA LYS A 172 0.43 -11.25 22.65
C LYS A 172 0.37 -11.13 24.17
N SER A 173 1.54 -10.92 24.79
CA SER A 173 1.68 -10.84 26.26
C SER A 173 1.05 -12.05 26.97
N ASP A 174 1.42 -13.26 26.54
CA ASP A 174 0.91 -14.55 27.04
C ASP A 174 -0.60 -14.79 26.84
N VAL A 175 -1.27 -13.94 26.05
CA VAL A 175 -2.66 -14.14 25.64
C VAL A 175 -2.70 -14.64 24.20
N SER A 176 -3.36 -15.77 23.96
CA SER A 176 -3.62 -16.27 22.62
C SER A 176 -4.70 -15.43 21.95
N ILE A 177 -4.38 -14.86 20.80
CA ILE A 177 -5.23 -13.98 20.00
C ILE A 177 -5.61 -14.72 18.72
N LEU A 178 -6.90 -14.89 18.46
CA LEU A 178 -7.43 -15.73 17.38
C LEU A 178 -8.20 -14.92 16.35
N PRO A 179 -8.15 -15.28 15.05
CA PRO A 179 -8.99 -14.69 14.01
C PRO A 179 -10.47 -15.05 14.24
N VAL A 180 -11.27 -14.04 14.59
CA VAL A 180 -12.67 -14.22 15.02
C VAL A 180 -13.49 -14.93 13.95
N ARG A 181 -13.33 -14.52 12.69
CA ARG A 181 -14.10 -15.05 11.58
C ARG A 181 -13.79 -16.52 11.31
N ALA A 182 -12.52 -16.90 11.22
CA ALA A 182 -12.13 -18.28 10.94
C ALA A 182 -12.62 -19.24 12.03
N VAL A 183 -12.51 -18.85 13.31
CA VAL A 183 -12.99 -19.66 14.43
C VAL A 183 -14.52 -19.75 14.47
N ALA A 184 -15.23 -18.63 14.26
CA ALA A 184 -16.69 -18.62 14.27
C ALA A 184 -17.27 -19.44 13.10
N GLU A 185 -16.76 -19.26 11.88
CA GLU A 185 -17.20 -20.00 10.70
C GLU A 185 -16.92 -21.51 10.85
N ALA A 186 -15.82 -21.89 11.50
CA ALA A 186 -15.47 -23.28 11.75
C ALA A 186 -16.45 -24.01 12.69
N VAL A 187 -17.18 -23.28 13.54
CA VAL A 187 -18.26 -23.83 14.38
C VAL A 187 -19.66 -23.51 13.83
N GLY A 188 -19.75 -23.03 12.59
CA GLY A 188 -21.02 -22.76 11.91
C GLY A 188 -21.70 -21.45 12.34
N VAL A 189 -20.97 -20.53 12.97
CA VAL A 189 -21.50 -19.23 13.40
C VAL A 189 -20.98 -18.14 12.46
N THR A 190 -21.89 -17.33 11.92
CA THR A 190 -21.53 -16.17 11.10
C THR A 190 -21.36 -14.93 11.99
N PRO A 191 -20.16 -14.36 12.11
CA PRO A 191 -19.96 -13.15 12.89
C PRO A 191 -20.60 -11.94 12.19
N GLY A 192 -21.29 -11.11 12.97
CA GLY A 192 -21.84 -9.83 12.53
C GLY A 192 -20.85 -8.68 12.74
N TRP A 193 -21.04 -7.59 12.00
CA TRP A 193 -20.28 -6.36 12.14
C TRP A 193 -21.21 -5.22 12.55
N CYS A 194 -20.94 -4.57 13.68
CA CYS A 194 -21.63 -3.38 14.09
C CYS A 194 -20.86 -2.14 13.61
N GLN A 195 -21.46 -1.39 12.69
CA GLN A 195 -20.81 -0.23 12.07
C GLN A 195 -20.70 0.97 13.03
N ASP A 196 -21.61 1.07 14.00
CA ASP A 196 -21.72 2.22 14.91
C ASP A 196 -20.62 2.26 15.97
N ASN A 197 -20.18 1.10 16.47
CA ASN A 197 -19.13 1.00 17.49
C ASN A 197 -17.90 0.20 17.03
N LYS A 198 -17.86 -0.23 15.76
CA LYS A 198 -16.79 -1.07 15.18
C LYS A 198 -16.55 -2.37 15.95
N ALA A 199 -17.59 -2.92 16.59
CA ALA A 199 -17.52 -4.20 17.29
C ALA A 199 -17.92 -5.36 16.38
N VAL A 200 -17.34 -6.53 16.64
CA VAL A 200 -17.78 -7.80 16.04
C VAL A 200 -18.78 -8.45 16.99
N THR A 201 -19.91 -8.90 16.46
CA THR A 201 -20.92 -9.64 17.21
C THR A 201 -20.85 -11.13 16.86
N VAL A 202 -20.88 -11.98 17.88
CA VAL A 202 -20.90 -13.44 17.74
C VAL A 202 -21.97 -13.96 18.69
N ASN A 203 -23.01 -14.63 18.18
CA ASN A 203 -24.18 -15.06 18.96
C ASN A 203 -24.74 -13.94 19.86
N ASP A 204 -25.00 -12.77 19.29
CA ASP A 204 -25.51 -11.56 19.97
C ASP A 204 -24.62 -10.97 21.08
N LYS A 205 -23.40 -11.50 21.27
CA LYS A 205 -22.40 -10.94 22.18
C LYS A 205 -21.41 -10.07 21.42
N GLN A 206 -21.14 -8.87 21.93
CA GLN A 206 -20.08 -8.00 21.40
C GLN A 206 -18.72 -8.43 21.92
N LEU A 207 -17.76 -8.62 21.01
CA LEU A 207 -16.37 -8.91 21.33
C LEU A 207 -15.50 -7.67 21.21
N LYS A 208 -14.58 -7.50 22.15
CA LYS A 208 -13.53 -6.48 22.04
C LYS A 208 -12.46 -6.99 21.08
N VAL A 209 -12.53 -6.51 19.84
CA VAL A 209 -11.63 -6.96 18.77
C VAL A 209 -10.51 -5.97 18.49
N THR A 210 -9.37 -6.50 18.05
CA THR A 210 -8.32 -5.72 17.37
C THR A 210 -8.39 -6.02 15.87
N ILE A 211 -8.34 -5.00 15.02
CA ILE A 211 -8.40 -5.17 13.58
C ILE A 211 -7.01 -4.97 12.99
N GLU A 212 -6.49 -6.02 12.37
CA GLU A 212 -5.17 -6.01 11.74
C GLU A 212 -5.29 -6.55 10.32
N ALA A 213 -4.80 -5.80 9.33
CA ALA A 213 -4.83 -6.20 7.92
C ALA A 213 -6.24 -6.65 7.42
N ARG A 214 -7.31 -5.98 7.90
CA ARG A 214 -8.73 -6.30 7.62
C ARG A 214 -9.27 -7.59 8.26
N THR A 215 -8.51 -8.22 9.15
CA THR A 215 -8.96 -9.36 9.95
C THR A 215 -9.23 -8.90 11.38
N SER A 216 -10.37 -9.30 11.93
CA SER A 216 -10.72 -9.07 13.34
C SER A 216 -10.16 -10.19 14.20
N TYR A 217 -9.47 -9.82 15.27
CA TYR A 217 -8.86 -10.72 16.23
C TYR A 217 -9.43 -10.49 17.63
N ALA A 218 -9.60 -11.57 18.40
CA ALA A 218 -10.05 -11.51 19.79
C ALA A 218 -9.24 -12.46 20.67
N PRO A 219 -9.15 -12.21 21.98
CA PRO A 219 -8.60 -13.17 22.93
C PRO A 219 -9.34 -14.51 22.85
N ALA A 220 -8.60 -15.62 22.82
CA ALA A 220 -9.15 -16.97 22.69
C ALA A 220 -10.25 -17.27 23.71
N ARG A 221 -10.06 -16.84 24.97
CA ARG A 221 -11.03 -17.02 26.05
C ARG A 221 -12.32 -16.26 25.84
N GLU A 222 -12.25 -15.01 25.38
CA GLU A 222 -13.44 -14.19 25.11
C GLU A 222 -14.22 -14.75 23.91
N LEU A 223 -13.50 -15.14 22.86
CA LEU A 223 -14.09 -15.73 21.66
C LEU A 223 -14.76 -17.08 21.97
N ALA A 224 -14.10 -17.95 22.72
CA ALA A 224 -14.66 -19.22 23.17
C ALA A 224 -15.92 -19.01 24.02
N ALA A 225 -15.89 -18.07 24.97
CA ALA A 225 -17.06 -17.74 25.79
C ALA A 225 -18.24 -17.16 24.98
N ALA A 226 -17.96 -16.44 23.89
CA ALA A 226 -19.00 -15.96 22.98
C ALA A 226 -19.61 -17.09 22.14
N LEU A 227 -18.78 -18.04 21.71
CA LEU A 227 -19.18 -19.23 20.93
C LEU A 227 -19.70 -20.40 21.79
N CYS A 228 -19.72 -20.24 23.13
CA CYS A 228 -20.06 -21.30 24.08
C CYS A 228 -19.13 -22.54 23.99
N LEU A 229 -17.85 -22.31 23.70
CA LEU A 229 -16.80 -23.34 23.64
C LEU A 229 -15.96 -23.34 24.91
N GLN A 230 -15.45 -24.51 25.29
CA GLN A 230 -14.32 -24.65 26.20
C GLN A 230 -13.02 -24.34 25.47
N VAL A 231 -12.04 -23.79 26.21
CA VAL A 231 -10.73 -23.41 25.68
C VAL A 231 -9.61 -23.99 26.53
N GLU A 232 -8.70 -24.70 25.89
CA GLU A 232 -7.50 -25.29 26.48
C GLU A 232 -6.26 -24.80 25.72
N TRP A 233 -5.13 -24.76 26.41
CA TRP A 233 -3.83 -24.38 25.84
C TRP A 233 -2.88 -25.58 25.93
N ASP A 234 -2.37 -26.02 24.78
CA ASP A 234 -1.27 -26.97 24.69
C ASP A 234 0.04 -26.21 24.43
N GLY A 235 0.82 -26.03 25.50
CA GLY A 235 2.12 -25.35 25.43
C GLY A 235 3.23 -26.14 24.75
N SER A 236 3.03 -27.45 24.49
CA SER A 236 4.03 -28.26 23.77
C SER A 236 3.98 -28.04 22.26
N THR A 237 2.79 -27.73 21.74
CA THR A 237 2.53 -27.52 20.31
C THR A 237 2.15 -26.08 19.96
N ASN A 238 2.07 -25.20 20.96
CA ASN A 238 1.54 -23.84 20.85
C ASN A 238 0.14 -23.82 20.22
N THR A 239 -0.75 -24.68 20.71
CA THR A 239 -2.09 -24.87 20.14
C THR A 239 -3.17 -24.42 21.12
N VAL A 240 -4.11 -23.61 20.65
CA VAL A 240 -5.38 -23.41 21.34
C VAL A 240 -6.35 -24.48 20.87
N ILE A 241 -6.87 -25.24 21.82
CA ILE A 241 -7.87 -26.29 21.58
C ILE A 241 -9.22 -25.75 22.03
N LEU A 242 -10.18 -25.70 21.11
CA LEU A 242 -11.56 -25.28 21.34
C LEU A 242 -12.49 -26.48 21.21
N ARG A 243 -13.37 -26.67 22.20
CA ARG A 243 -14.32 -27.80 22.24
C ARG A 243 -15.73 -27.30 22.52
N GLY A 244 -16.69 -27.72 21.70
CA GLY A 244 -18.13 -27.41 21.84
C GLY A 244 -18.96 -28.61 22.26
#